data_AF-A0A2W6CUI1-F1
#
_entry.id   AF-A0A2W6CUI1-F1
#
_cell.length_a   1.000
_cell.length_b   1.000
_cell.length_c   1.000
_cell.angle_alpha   90.00
_cell.angle_beta   90.00
_cell.angle_gamma   90.00
#
_symmetry.space_group_name_H-M   'P 1'
#
loop_
_entity.id
_entity.type
_entity.pdbx_description
1 polymer ?
#
loop_
_entity_poly.entity_id
_entity_poly.type
_entity_poly.pdbx_seq_one_letter_code
_entity_poly.pdbx_strand_id
1 'polypeptide(L)'
;MTTNAYPAATGTPTACLPSRLGRRRGNSGFGPARRYGVGMASPVGAPTPASSLPPQGASPRVIRDSLTIPEDRDEFDREYKRALATAAETMELAGVHAMLEQWRRRAWVTHDLEVYQRMMDRIERLRRGEALPSVPVEEVRAVIRERLSR
;
A
#
# COMPACT_ATOMS: atom_id res chain seq x y z
N MET A 1 -16.77 3.56 -45.73
CA MET A 1 -16.74 2.53 -44.67
C MET A 1 -15.47 1.72 -44.87
N THR A 2 -14.41 2.08 -44.15
CA THR A 2 -13.06 1.55 -44.39
C THR A 2 -12.74 0.59 -43.25
N THR A 3 -12.67 -0.72 -43.55
CA THR A 3 -12.38 -1.76 -42.57
C THR A 3 -10.86 -1.86 -42.38
N ASN A 4 -10.42 -1.85 -41.13
CA ASN A 4 -9.02 -1.87 -40.76
C ASN A 4 -8.60 -3.32 -40.50
N ALA A 5 -7.75 -3.88 -41.37
CA ALA A 5 -7.23 -5.24 -41.26
C ALA A 5 -5.80 -5.19 -40.66
N TYR A 6 -5.65 -5.70 -39.45
CA TYR A 6 -4.36 -5.93 -38.79
C TYR A 6 -3.89 -7.37 -39.07
N PRO A 7 -2.67 -7.62 -39.57
CA PRO A 7 -2.13 -8.97 -39.65
C PRO A 7 -1.41 -9.39 -38.36
N ALA A 8 -1.62 -10.66 -38.00
CA ALA A 8 -0.91 -11.39 -36.96
C ALA A 8 0.52 -11.73 -37.39
N ALA A 9 1.48 -11.60 -36.48
CA ALA A 9 2.84 -12.10 -36.64
C ALA A 9 3.20 -13.02 -35.47
N THR A 10 3.02 -14.32 -35.67
CA THR A 10 3.62 -15.39 -34.86
C THR A 10 5.04 -15.63 -35.36
N GLY A 11 6.02 -15.54 -34.47
CA GLY A 11 7.41 -15.88 -34.76
C GLY A 11 8.10 -16.45 -33.53
N THR A 12 8.16 -17.79 -33.44
CA THR A 12 9.17 -18.53 -32.67
C THR A 12 10.44 -18.66 -33.51
N PRO A 13 11.63 -18.68 -32.89
CA PRO A 13 12.50 -19.81 -33.16
C PRO A 13 13.20 -20.41 -31.93
N THR A 14 13.21 -21.74 -31.94
CA THR A 14 14.06 -22.73 -31.27
C THR A 14 15.57 -22.44 -31.32
N ALA A 15 16.30 -22.71 -30.22
CA ALA A 15 17.55 -23.52 -30.23
C ALA A 15 18.07 -23.78 -28.81
N CYS A 16 18.73 -24.93 -28.66
CA CYS A 16 19.11 -25.63 -27.44
C CYS A 16 20.65 -25.67 -27.26
N LEU A 17 21.11 -25.72 -25.99
CA LEU A 17 22.35 -26.37 -25.46
C LEU A 17 23.74 -25.70 -25.67
N PRO A 18 24.82 -26.10 -24.93
CA PRO A 18 24.94 -26.41 -23.49
C PRO A 18 26.27 -25.94 -22.80
N SER A 19 26.34 -26.16 -21.46
CA SER A 19 27.53 -26.45 -20.62
C SER A 19 28.59 -25.37 -20.30
N ARG A 20 28.85 -25.14 -18.99
CA ARG A 20 30.04 -25.69 -18.28
C ARG A 20 30.09 -25.30 -16.80
N LEU A 21 30.57 -26.28 -16.04
CA LEU A 21 30.80 -26.33 -14.60
C LEU A 21 31.94 -25.40 -14.15
N GLY A 22 31.78 -24.80 -12.98
CA GLY A 22 32.85 -24.15 -12.24
C GLY A 22 32.56 -24.16 -10.74
N ARG A 23 33.00 -25.21 -10.04
CA ARG A 23 33.08 -25.27 -8.57
C ARG A 23 34.02 -24.17 -8.07
N ARG A 24 33.64 -23.45 -7.01
CA ARG A 24 34.61 -23.10 -5.96
C ARG A 24 33.98 -23.21 -4.57
N ARG A 25 34.77 -23.82 -3.70
CA ARG A 25 34.46 -24.35 -2.38
C ARG A 25 34.95 -23.36 -1.32
N GLY A 26 34.18 -23.20 -0.24
CA GLY A 26 34.66 -22.85 1.09
C GLY A 26 34.59 -21.38 1.48
N ASN A 27 33.73 -21.05 2.44
CA ASN A 27 34.22 -20.68 3.77
C ASN A 27 33.10 -20.83 4.81
N SER A 28 33.37 -21.66 5.81
CA SER A 28 32.52 -21.93 6.97
C SER A 28 33.20 -21.36 8.21
N GLY A 29 32.44 -20.61 9.02
CA GLY A 29 32.70 -20.51 10.45
C GLY A 29 32.89 -19.09 10.98
N PHE A 30 31.82 -18.50 11.51
CA PHE A 30 31.90 -17.68 12.72
C PHE A 30 30.56 -17.70 13.47
N GLY A 31 30.56 -18.40 14.62
CA GLY A 31 29.86 -18.03 15.87
C GLY A 31 28.32 -18.09 15.95
N PRO A 32 27.74 -18.92 16.84
CA PRO A 32 26.32 -18.86 17.19
C PRO A 32 26.04 -17.87 18.33
N ALA A 33 24.75 -17.55 18.48
CA ALA A 33 24.08 -16.84 19.57
C ALA A 33 23.88 -15.31 19.41
N ARG A 34 22.74 -14.95 18.79
CA ARG A 34 21.70 -14.13 19.44
C ARG A 34 20.32 -14.60 18.96
N ARG A 35 19.61 -15.32 19.84
CA ARG A 35 18.17 -15.54 19.70
C ARG A 35 17.49 -14.22 20.05
N TYR A 36 16.98 -13.49 19.05
CA TYR A 36 15.94 -12.50 19.29
C TYR A 36 14.59 -13.22 19.20
N GLY A 37 13.76 -12.98 20.20
CA GLY A 37 12.60 -13.76 20.55
C GLY A 37 11.47 -13.75 19.52
N VAL A 38 10.74 -14.86 19.55
CA VAL A 38 9.40 -15.02 19.00
C VAL A 38 8.39 -14.33 19.94
N GLY A 39 7.38 -13.68 19.36
CA GLY A 39 6.19 -13.12 20.02
C GLY A 39 6.11 -11.60 19.78
N MET A 40 5.33 -11.07 18.85
CA MET A 40 3.89 -11.28 18.68
C MET A 40 3.52 -11.22 17.19
N ALA A 41 2.80 -12.24 16.70
CA ALA A 41 2.01 -12.09 15.50
C ALA A 41 0.81 -11.19 15.86
N SER A 42 0.75 -9.98 15.29
CA SER A 42 -0.47 -9.18 15.33
C SER A 42 -1.61 -10.02 14.75
N PRO A 43 -2.79 -10.07 15.40
CA PRO A 43 -3.94 -10.66 14.78
C PRO A 43 -4.27 -9.86 13.51
N VAL A 44 -4.03 -10.47 12.35
CA VAL A 44 -4.74 -10.13 11.12
C VAL A 44 -6.20 -10.50 11.39
N GLY A 45 -7.01 -9.54 11.81
CA GLY A 45 -8.35 -9.89 12.30
C GLY A 45 -9.20 -8.77 12.85
N ALA A 46 -9.17 -7.57 12.26
CA ALA A 46 -10.33 -6.69 12.22
C ALA A 46 -10.17 -5.73 11.04
N PRO A 47 -11.15 -5.60 10.12
CA PRO A 47 -11.21 -4.43 9.28
C PRO A 47 -11.51 -3.25 10.21
N THR A 48 -10.47 -2.57 10.68
CA THR A 48 -10.62 -1.21 11.21
C THR A 48 -11.39 -0.44 10.15
N PRO A 49 -12.50 0.26 10.47
CA PRO A 49 -13.10 1.16 9.50
C PRO A 49 -12.00 2.13 9.07
N ALA A 50 -11.58 1.96 7.82
CA ALA A 50 -10.46 2.66 7.23
C ALA A 50 -10.90 4.11 7.04
N SER A 51 -10.51 4.97 7.99
CA SER A 51 -10.53 6.41 7.81
C SER A 51 -9.70 7.02 8.93
N SER A 52 -8.41 6.74 8.93
CA SER A 52 -7.46 7.58 9.66
C SER A 52 -6.42 8.05 8.66
N LEU A 53 -6.54 9.32 8.26
CA LEU A 53 -5.45 10.11 7.70
C LEU A 53 -4.14 9.69 8.39
N PRO A 54 -3.04 9.46 7.65
CA PRO A 54 -1.76 9.17 8.28
C PRO A 54 -1.49 10.22 9.37
N PRO A 55 -0.94 9.83 10.53
CA PRO A 55 -0.74 10.76 11.63
C PRO A 55 0.17 11.92 11.21
N GLN A 56 0.09 13.04 11.92
CA GLN A 56 1.03 14.13 11.68
C GLN A 56 2.46 13.67 11.94
N GLY A 57 3.39 14.10 11.09
CA GLY A 57 4.77 13.61 11.13
C GLY A 57 4.95 12.16 10.67
N ALA A 58 3.96 11.54 10.02
CA ALA A 58 4.12 10.24 9.39
C ALA A 58 5.33 10.23 8.45
N SER A 59 6.04 9.10 8.42
CA SER A 59 7.19 8.96 7.54
C SER A 59 6.75 9.04 6.06
N PRO A 60 7.62 9.51 5.16
CA PRO A 60 7.33 9.57 3.73
C PRO A 60 6.86 8.22 3.16
N ARG A 61 7.41 7.12 3.67
CA ARG A 61 7.01 5.76 3.29
C ARG A 61 5.57 5.44 3.67
N VAL A 62 5.16 5.80 4.88
CA VAL A 62 3.77 5.60 5.34
C VAL A 62 2.79 6.43 4.50
N ILE A 63 3.15 7.66 4.16
CA ILE A 63 2.33 8.51 3.29
C ILE A 63 2.19 7.89 1.90
N ARG A 64 3.31 7.45 1.30
CA ARG A 64 3.35 6.79 -0.02
C ARG A 64 2.49 5.52 -0.05
N ASP A 65 2.58 4.69 0.98
CA ASP A 65 1.82 3.43 1.06
C ASP A 65 0.31 3.68 1.26
N SER A 66 -0.07 4.87 1.75
CA SER A 66 -1.47 5.28 1.95
C SER A 66 -2.13 5.81 0.67
N LEU A 67 -1.36 6.09 -0.39
CA LEU A 67 -1.90 6.50 -1.67
C LEU A 67 -2.48 5.27 -2.38
N THR A 68 -3.80 5.21 -2.60
CA THR A 68 -4.42 4.08 -3.32
C THR A 68 -4.19 4.17 -4.82
N ILE A 69 -4.17 5.39 -5.38
CA ILE A 69 -3.98 5.63 -6.81
C ILE A 69 -2.50 5.43 -7.17
N PRO A 70 -2.15 4.59 -8.16
CA PRO A 70 -0.76 4.35 -8.53
C PRO A 70 -0.09 5.59 -9.13
N GLU A 71 -0.82 6.38 -9.92
CA GLU A 71 -0.32 7.63 -10.50
C GLU A 71 0.07 8.65 -9.42
N ASP A 72 -0.68 8.71 -8.31
CA ASP A 72 -0.35 9.56 -7.16
C ASP A 72 0.99 9.14 -6.52
N ARG A 73 1.32 7.84 -6.50
CA ARG A 73 2.60 7.36 -5.96
C ARG A 73 3.77 7.79 -6.82
N ASP A 74 3.61 7.73 -8.14
CA ASP A 74 4.65 8.16 -9.08
C ASP A 74 4.87 9.67 -9.02
N GLU A 75 3.78 10.46 -8.91
CA GLU A 75 3.87 11.89 -8.73
C GLU A 75 4.52 12.26 -7.38
N PHE A 76 4.14 11.58 -6.29
CA PHE A 76 4.77 11.70 -4.97
C PHE A 76 6.29 11.45 -5.04
N ASP A 77 6.71 10.35 -5.68
CA ASP A 77 8.13 9.98 -5.74
C ASP A 77 8.95 11.02 -6.53
N ARG A 78 8.39 11.64 -7.57
CA ARG A 78 9.05 12.73 -8.31
C ARG A 78 9.15 14.00 -7.49
N GLU A 79 8.05 14.43 -6.87
CA GLU A 79 8.03 15.65 -6.06
C GLU A 79 8.91 15.53 -4.82
N TYR A 80 8.93 14.37 -4.17
CA TYR A 80 9.76 14.12 -3.00
C TYR A 80 11.25 14.23 -3.34
N LYS A 81 11.69 13.64 -4.47
CA LYS A 81 13.07 13.77 -4.97
C LYS A 81 13.42 15.23 -5.28
N ARG A 82 12.52 15.97 -5.91
CA ARG A 82 12.71 17.39 -6.20
C ARG A 82 12.84 18.22 -4.93
N ALA A 83 11.96 18.01 -3.95
CA ALA A 83 11.99 18.73 -2.68
C ALA A 83 13.27 18.45 -1.89
N LEU A 84 13.74 17.20 -1.88
CA LEU A 84 15.02 16.84 -1.28
C LEU A 84 16.22 17.47 -1.99
N ALA A 85 16.22 17.55 -3.33
CA ALA A 85 17.27 18.21 -4.08
C ALA A 85 17.35 19.71 -3.73
N THR A 86 16.20 20.40 -3.70
CA THR A 86 16.14 21.80 -3.28
C THR A 86 16.61 21.97 -1.83
N ALA A 87 16.18 21.11 -0.90
CA ALA A 87 16.61 21.18 0.49
C ALA A 87 18.11 20.93 0.66
N ALA A 88 18.72 20.11 -0.19
CA ALA A 88 20.18 19.90 -0.18
C ALA A 88 20.95 21.15 -0.62
N GLU A 89 20.40 21.94 -1.53
CA GLU A 89 21.01 23.19 -2.02
C GLU A 89 20.82 24.35 -1.05
N THR A 90 19.61 24.49 -0.49
CA THR A 90 19.24 25.63 0.38
C THR A 90 19.47 25.36 1.86
N MET A 91 19.77 24.11 2.23
CA MET A 91 19.82 23.60 3.61
C MET A 91 18.50 23.77 4.39
N GLU A 92 17.38 23.97 3.68
CA GLU A 92 16.06 24.22 4.27
C GLU A 92 15.09 23.06 4.02
N LEU A 93 14.62 22.40 5.09
CA LEU A 93 13.69 21.27 5.00
C LEU A 93 12.21 21.67 5.00
N ALA A 94 11.89 22.94 5.21
CA ALA A 94 10.50 23.40 5.29
C ALA A 94 9.67 23.00 4.05
N GLY A 95 10.28 23.06 2.86
CA GLY A 95 9.63 22.64 1.60
C GLY A 95 9.29 21.15 1.56
N VAL A 96 10.14 20.29 2.12
CA VAL A 96 9.89 18.84 2.21
C VAL A 96 8.71 18.57 3.15
N HIS A 97 8.68 19.23 4.32
CA HIS A 97 7.58 19.06 5.28
C HIS A 97 6.24 19.57 4.71
N ALA A 98 6.24 20.70 4.02
CA ALA A 98 5.05 21.23 3.36
C ALA A 98 4.50 20.27 2.29
N MET A 99 5.40 19.69 1.49
CA MET A 99 5.07 18.67 0.50
C MET A 99 4.45 17.43 1.18
N LEU A 100 5.08 16.88 2.22
CA LEU A 100 4.55 15.70 2.92
C LEU A 100 3.15 15.95 3.50
N GLU A 101 2.89 17.13 4.06
CA GLU A 101 1.58 17.50 4.58
C GLU A 101 0.51 17.62 3.49
N GLN A 102 0.88 18.18 2.33
CA GLN A 102 0.00 18.24 1.17
C GLN A 102 -0.41 16.83 0.70
N TRP A 103 0.56 15.93 0.56
CA TRP A 103 0.32 14.56 0.12
C TRP A 103 -0.46 13.74 1.14
N ARG A 104 -0.22 13.98 2.43
CA ARG A 104 -1.04 13.38 3.50
C ARG A 104 -2.52 13.75 3.35
N ARG A 105 -2.82 15.03 3.11
CA ARG A 105 -4.20 15.49 2.89
C ARG A 105 -4.81 14.90 1.61
N ARG A 106 -4.04 14.86 0.52
CA ARG A 106 -4.50 14.24 -0.74
C ARG A 106 -4.87 12.78 -0.54
N ALA A 107 -4.02 12.00 0.14
CA ALA A 107 -4.28 10.59 0.45
C ALA A 107 -5.61 10.39 1.20
N TRP A 108 -5.97 11.31 2.10
CA TRP A 108 -7.23 11.22 2.83
C TRP A 108 -8.45 11.55 1.97
N VAL A 109 -8.37 12.57 1.12
CA VAL A 109 -9.47 12.93 0.21
C VAL A 109 -9.74 11.81 -0.79
N THR A 110 -8.70 11.21 -1.37
CA THR A 110 -8.86 10.10 -2.33
C THR A 110 -9.37 8.84 -1.66
N HIS A 111 -8.90 8.53 -0.45
CA HIS A 111 -9.42 7.41 0.33
C HIS A 111 -10.90 7.57 0.69
N ASP A 112 -11.33 8.76 1.10
CA ASP A 112 -12.73 9.03 1.45
C ASP A 112 -13.66 8.80 0.25
N LEU A 113 -13.24 9.18 -0.95
CA LEU A 113 -13.99 8.91 -2.18
C LEU A 113 -14.16 7.40 -2.45
N GLU A 114 -13.11 6.60 -2.27
CA GLU A 114 -13.17 5.14 -2.44
C GLU A 114 -14.03 4.46 -1.37
N VAL A 115 -13.96 4.94 -0.13
CA VAL A 115 -14.83 4.47 0.96
C VAL A 115 -16.29 4.80 0.64
N TYR A 116 -16.55 6.02 0.14
CA TYR A 116 -17.88 6.44 -0.27
C TYR A 116 -18.43 5.60 -1.42
N GLN A 117 -17.63 5.32 -2.46
CA GLN A 117 -18.03 4.45 -3.57
C GLN A 117 -18.37 3.04 -3.08
N ARG A 118 -17.52 2.43 -2.25
CA ARG A 118 -17.79 1.11 -1.64
C ARG A 118 -19.06 1.11 -0.79
N MET A 119 -19.34 2.21 -0.09
CA MET A 119 -20.58 2.38 0.67
C MET A 119 -21.80 2.42 -0.25
N MET A 120 -21.72 3.17 -1.37
CA MET A 120 -22.80 3.22 -2.37
C MET A 120 -23.06 1.85 -2.99
N ASP A 121 -22.02 1.13 -3.40
CA ASP A 121 -22.14 -0.25 -3.91
C ASP A 121 -22.86 -1.16 -2.90
N ARG A 122 -22.51 -1.01 -1.61
CA ARG A 122 -23.13 -1.77 -0.52
C ARG A 122 -24.62 -1.45 -0.39
N ILE A 123 -25.01 -0.18 -0.52
CA ILE A 123 -26.41 0.26 -0.51
C ILE A 123 -27.16 -0.30 -1.72
N GLU A 124 -26.56 -0.27 -2.91
CA GLU A 124 -27.19 -0.82 -4.12
C GLU A 124 -27.43 -2.32 -4.03
N ARG A 125 -26.48 -3.07 -3.46
CA ARG A 125 -26.63 -4.51 -3.20
C ARG A 125 -27.77 -4.79 -2.22
N LEU A 126 -27.89 -4.01 -1.14
CA LEU A 126 -29.02 -4.10 -0.22
C LEU A 126 -30.35 -3.79 -0.91
N ARG A 127 -30.39 -2.76 -1.76
CA ARG A 127 -31.60 -2.42 -2.54
C ARG A 127 -32.04 -3.55 -3.46
N ARG A 128 -31.08 -4.34 -3.99
CA ARG A 128 -31.34 -5.54 -4.79
C ARG A 128 -31.72 -6.78 -3.95
N GLY A 129 -31.78 -6.65 -2.62
CA GLY A 129 -32.11 -7.76 -1.72
C GLY A 129 -30.95 -8.72 -1.44
N GLU A 130 -29.71 -8.35 -1.80
CA GLU A 130 -28.55 -9.18 -1.49
C GLU A 130 -28.25 -9.12 0.03
N ALA A 131 -28.12 -10.30 0.65
CA ALA A 131 -27.66 -10.39 2.03
C ALA A 131 -26.19 -9.96 2.12
N LEU A 132 -25.92 -8.96 2.94
CA LEU A 132 -24.56 -8.56 3.27
C LEU A 132 -24.09 -9.27 4.54
N PRO A 133 -22.78 -9.59 4.65
CA PRO A 133 -22.22 -10.05 5.90
C PRO A 133 -22.48 -8.99 6.98
N SER A 134 -23.21 -9.39 8.02
CA SER A 134 -23.58 -8.60 9.17
C SER A 134 -23.30 -9.40 10.44
N VAL A 135 -23.02 -8.69 11.53
CA VAL A 135 -22.82 -9.27 12.87
C VAL A 135 -23.98 -8.86 13.77
N PRO A 136 -24.35 -9.68 14.77
CA PRO A 136 -25.36 -9.31 15.76
C PRO A 136 -24.98 -8.03 16.49
N VAL A 137 -25.98 -7.22 16.86
CA VAL A 137 -25.73 -5.92 17.50
C VAL A 137 -25.11 -6.07 18.90
N GLU A 138 -25.36 -7.20 19.56
CA GLU A 138 -24.82 -7.56 20.87
C GLU A 138 -23.30 -7.72 20.81
N GLU A 139 -22.79 -8.32 19.74
CA GLU A 139 -21.36 -8.51 19.50
C GLU A 139 -20.66 -7.15 19.29
N VAL A 140 -21.25 -6.27 18.49
CA VAL A 140 -20.74 -4.90 18.29
C VAL A 140 -20.75 -4.12 19.61
N ARG A 141 -21.82 -4.21 20.40
CA ARG A 141 -21.93 -3.56 21.71
C ARG A 141 -20.87 -4.06 22.70
N ALA A 142 -20.55 -5.35 22.67
CA ALA A 142 -19.51 -5.92 23.52
C ALA A 142 -18.13 -5.32 23.20
N VAL A 143 -17.77 -5.24 21.91
CA VAL A 143 -16.50 -4.64 21.45
C VAL A 143 -16.40 -3.16 21.82
N ILE A 144 -17.49 -2.39 21.66
CA ILE A 144 -17.50 -0.96 22.02
C ILE A 144 -17.30 -0.78 23.52
N ARG A 145 -17.96 -1.59 24.35
CA ARG A 145 -17.84 -1.53 25.80
C ARG A 145 -16.41 -1.82 26.26
N GLU A 146 -15.79 -2.84 25.68
CA GLU A 146 -14.40 -3.21 25.95
C GLU A 146 -13.43 -2.05 25.65
N ARG A 147 -13.60 -1.38 24.50
CA ARG A 147 -12.75 -0.24 24.12
C ARG A 147 -12.90 0.97 25.03
N LEU A 148 -14.10 1.23 25.54
CA LEU A 148 -14.38 2.37 26.42
C LEU A 148 -13.99 2.13 27.88
N SER A 149 -13.76 0.87 28.27
CA SER A 149 -13.28 0.50 29.61
C SER A 149 -11.76 0.53 29.77
N ARG A 150 -11.01 0.83 28.71
CA ARG A 150 -9.55 0.96 28.69
C ARG A 150 -9.15 2.42 28.68
#